data_AF-A0A842N2K7-F1
#
_entry.id   AF-A0A842N2K7-F1
#
_cell.length_a   1.000
_cell.length_b   1.000
_cell.length_c   1.000
_cell.angle_alpha   90.00
_cell.angle_beta   90.00
_cell.angle_gamma   90.00
#
_symmetry.space_group_name_H-M   'P 1'
#
loop_
_entity.id
_entity.type
_entity.pdbx_description
1 polymer ?
#
loop_
_entity_poly.entity_id
_entity_poly.type
_entity_poly.pdbx_seq_one_letter_code
_entity_poly.pdbx_strand_id
1 'polypeptide(L)'
;MPAPPWRINEVLERAETGPICTEKDFDTKVLFPNLKRVIKEYDIRFDPDQIVFSDDSLADDLWKAGLDLYLSVGTYCTSTYRRILFTEEEIKEAMFSMRNEITVGQGQDARKWSPRKVEDTKRPGCLFTPVGLRCSEDLFIPIEMAY
;
A
#
# COMPACT_ATOMS: atom_id res chain seq x y z
N MET A 1 4.60 11.32 -19.57
CA MET A 1 3.66 11.43 -18.43
C MET A 1 4.06 12.65 -17.64
N PRO A 2 3.11 13.53 -17.25
CA PRO A 2 3.41 14.61 -16.32
C PRO A 2 4.03 14.02 -15.06
N ALA A 3 4.99 14.73 -14.46
CA ALA A 3 5.59 14.31 -13.21
C ALA A 3 4.49 14.12 -12.15
N PRO A 4 4.54 13.06 -11.32
CA PRO A 4 3.59 12.91 -10.25
C PRO A 4 3.65 14.15 -9.32
N PRO A 5 2.50 14.71 -8.94
CA PRO A 5 2.43 15.96 -8.19
C PRO A 5 3.06 15.89 -6.79
N TRP A 6 3.04 14.74 -6.11
CA TRP A 6 3.86 14.53 -4.91
C TRP A 6 5.31 14.30 -5.30
N ARG A 7 6.14 15.31 -5.06
CA ARG A 7 7.59 15.18 -5.15
C ARG A 7 8.10 14.58 -3.87
N ILE A 8 9.03 13.63 -3.99
CA ILE A 8 9.74 13.07 -2.84
C ILE A 8 10.27 14.17 -1.90
N ASN A 9 10.68 15.32 -2.45
CA ASN A 9 11.13 16.46 -1.66
C ASN A 9 10.07 17.03 -0.70
N GLU A 10 8.80 17.10 -1.11
CA GLU A 10 7.73 17.59 -0.23
C GLU A 10 7.43 16.58 0.88
N VAL A 11 7.49 15.28 0.56
CA VAL A 11 7.34 14.21 1.55
C VAL A 11 8.50 14.26 2.55
N LEU A 12 9.73 14.48 2.09
CA LEU A 12 10.91 14.65 2.95
C LEU A 12 10.80 15.90 3.82
N GLU A 13 10.38 17.03 3.28
CA GLU A 13 10.14 18.26 4.05
C GLU A 13 9.09 18.03 5.15
N ARG A 14 7.97 17.36 4.82
CA ARG A 14 6.95 16.99 5.82
C ARG A 14 7.47 15.99 6.85
N ALA A 15 8.36 15.08 6.46
CA ALA A 15 9.00 14.16 7.40
C ALA A 15 9.85 14.93 8.43
N GLU A 16 10.45 16.06 8.07
CA GLU A 16 11.26 16.88 8.96
C GLU A 16 10.45 17.93 9.75
N THR A 17 9.35 18.44 9.17
CA THR A 17 8.58 19.57 9.71
C THR A 17 7.22 19.19 10.31
N GLY A 18 6.69 18.00 9.97
CA GLY A 18 5.38 17.52 10.41
C GLY A 18 5.23 17.35 11.92
N PRO A 19 4.02 17.15 12.46
CA PRO A 19 3.80 17.10 13.91
C PRO A 19 4.61 15.99 14.57
N ILE A 20 5.29 16.34 15.67
CA ILE A 20 6.07 15.39 16.49
C ILE A 20 5.12 14.37 17.10
N CYS A 21 5.50 13.09 17.03
CA CYS A 21 4.75 11.98 17.58
C CYS A 21 5.75 10.89 17.97
N THR A 22 5.68 10.39 19.20
CA THR A 22 6.45 9.19 19.55
C THR A 22 5.79 7.97 18.93
N GLU A 23 6.54 6.91 18.68
CA GLU A 23 5.99 5.65 18.13
C GLU A 23 4.84 5.11 19.00
N LYS A 24 5.03 5.10 20.32
CA LYS A 24 3.99 4.69 21.27
C LYS A 24 2.73 5.56 21.17
N ASP A 25 2.89 6.88 21.03
CA ASP A 25 1.75 7.78 20.88
C ASP A 25 1.07 7.62 19.52
N PHE A 26 1.84 7.36 18.46
CA PHE A 26 1.30 7.08 17.15
C PHE A 26 0.39 5.86 17.22
N ASP A 27 0.86 4.75 17.78
CA ASP A 27 0.04 3.54 17.91
C ASP A 27 -1.18 3.76 18.81
N THR A 28 -0.94 4.23 20.04
CA THR A 28 -1.97 4.22 21.10
C THR A 28 -2.94 5.39 21.03
N LYS A 29 -2.52 6.55 20.53
CA LYS A 29 -3.33 7.78 20.51
C LYS A 29 -3.75 8.20 19.11
N VAL A 30 -3.07 7.76 18.06
CA VAL A 30 -3.40 8.12 16.66
C VAL A 30 -4.03 6.94 15.93
N LEU A 31 -3.29 5.86 15.71
CA LEU A 31 -3.71 4.75 14.87
C LEU A 31 -4.87 3.97 15.49
N PHE A 32 -4.72 3.41 16.69
CA PHE A 32 -5.77 2.56 17.27
C PHE A 32 -7.11 3.27 17.49
N PRO A 33 -7.17 4.53 17.99
CA PRO A 33 -8.44 5.22 18.14
C PRO A 33 -9.13 5.49 16.80
N ASN A 34 -8.39 5.95 15.78
CA ASN A 34 -8.96 6.19 14.45
C ASN A 34 -9.36 4.89 13.75
N LEU A 35 -8.61 3.81 13.91
CA LEU A 35 -8.96 2.50 13.39
C LEU A 35 -10.29 2.00 13.99
N LYS A 36 -10.44 2.08 15.32
CA LYS A 36 -11.70 1.73 15.99
C LYS A 36 -12.86 2.62 15.56
N ARG A 37 -12.60 3.91 15.33
CA ARG A 37 -13.59 4.87 14.82
C ARG A 37 -14.10 4.44 13.45
N VAL A 38 -13.22 4.27 12.46
CA VAL A 38 -13.64 3.93 11.09
C VAL A 38 -14.29 2.55 11.00
N ILE A 39 -13.80 1.54 11.75
CA ILE A 39 -14.46 0.22 11.78
C ILE A 39 -15.91 0.35 12.26
N LYS A 40 -16.16 1.18 13.28
CA LYS A 40 -17.50 1.39 13.82
C LYS A 40 -18.38 2.26 12.91
N GLU A 41 -17.85 3.35 12.37
CA GLU A 41 -18.61 4.31 11.55
C GLU A 41 -19.04 3.71 10.21
N TYR A 42 -18.20 2.85 9.61
CA TYR A 42 -18.48 2.17 8.35
C TYR A 42 -19.02 0.74 8.54
N ASP A 43 -19.35 0.32 9.78
CA ASP A 43 -19.84 -1.02 10.15
C ASP A 43 -19.07 -2.18 9.48
N ILE A 44 -17.74 -2.08 9.46
CA ILE A 44 -16.88 -3.06 8.78
C ILE A 44 -16.87 -4.37 9.58
N ARG A 45 -17.34 -5.45 8.95
CA ARG A 45 -17.41 -6.80 9.56
C ARG A 45 -16.70 -7.81 8.68
N PHE A 46 -15.90 -8.66 9.32
CA PHE A 46 -15.25 -9.80 8.68
C PHE A 46 -16.10 -11.05 8.85
N ASP A 47 -16.43 -11.71 7.73
CA ASP A 47 -17.09 -13.02 7.72
C ASP A 47 -16.05 -14.11 7.40
N PRO A 48 -15.72 -15.01 8.36
CA PRO A 48 -14.75 -16.08 8.11
C PRO A 48 -15.23 -17.11 7.08
N ASP A 49 -16.54 -17.23 6.85
CA ASP A 49 -17.11 -18.14 5.86
C ASP A 49 -17.05 -17.56 4.42
N GLN A 50 -16.79 -16.25 4.30
CA GLN A 50 -16.66 -15.53 3.03
C GLN A 50 -15.35 -14.73 2.95
N ILE A 51 -14.24 -15.44 2.68
CA ILE A 51 -12.89 -14.85 2.60
C ILE A 51 -12.76 -13.84 1.44
N VAL A 52 -13.41 -14.12 0.31
CA VAL A 52 -13.50 -13.19 -0.82
C VAL A 52 -14.91 -12.65 -0.86
N PHE A 53 -15.07 -11.39 -0.43
CA PHE A 53 -16.36 -10.72 -0.42
C PHE A 53 -16.83 -10.47 -1.86
N SER A 54 -18.06 -10.89 -2.16
CA SER A 54 -18.77 -10.60 -3.42
C SER A 54 -19.76 -9.44 -3.28
N ASP A 55 -19.78 -8.78 -2.11
CA ASP A 55 -20.61 -7.61 -1.84
C ASP A 55 -19.85 -6.35 -2.24
N ASP A 56 -20.23 -5.77 -3.38
CA ASP A 56 -19.63 -4.53 -3.89
C ASP A 56 -19.81 -3.35 -2.93
N SER A 57 -20.88 -3.33 -2.12
CA SER A 57 -21.13 -2.24 -1.17
C SER A 57 -20.10 -2.22 -0.03
N LEU A 58 -19.71 -3.41 0.44
CA LEU A 58 -18.65 -3.56 1.44
C LEU A 58 -17.29 -3.11 0.88
N ALA A 59 -17.00 -3.35 -0.40
CA ALA A 59 -15.77 -2.91 -1.04
C ALA A 59 -15.67 -1.36 -1.10
N ASP A 60 -16.76 -0.70 -1.47
CA ASP A 60 -16.85 0.76 -1.48
C ASP A 60 -16.71 1.37 -0.08
N ASP A 61 -17.35 0.76 0.92
CA ASP A 61 -17.28 1.25 2.29
C ASP A 61 -15.90 1.02 2.91
N LEU A 62 -15.25 -0.11 2.60
CA LEU A 62 -13.87 -0.35 2.99
C LEU A 62 -12.90 0.66 2.34
N TRP A 63 -13.11 1.02 1.07
CA TRP A 63 -12.35 2.06 0.40
C TRP A 63 -12.49 3.42 1.10
N LYS A 64 -13.72 3.85 1.39
CA LYS A 64 -13.99 5.10 2.11
C LYS A 64 -13.37 5.09 3.51
N ALA A 65 -13.54 4.00 4.25
CA ALA A 65 -12.98 3.84 5.59
C ALA A 65 -11.44 3.90 5.58
N GLY A 66 -10.79 3.28 4.59
CA GLY A 66 -9.35 3.34 4.41
C GLY A 66 -8.83 4.74 4.09
N LEU A 67 -9.54 5.47 3.21
CA LEU A 67 -9.20 6.85 2.88
C LEU A 67 -9.35 7.78 4.09
N ASP A 68 -10.46 7.70 4.81
CA ASP A 68 -10.70 8.47 6.05
C ASP A 68 -9.66 8.16 7.13
N LEU A 69 -9.34 6.88 7.32
CA LEU A 69 -8.29 6.46 8.25
C LEU A 69 -6.95 7.10 7.89
N TYR A 70 -6.55 7.03 6.62
CA TYR A 70 -5.26 7.56 6.18
C TYR A 70 -5.20 9.09 6.28
N LEU A 71 -6.29 9.80 5.97
CA LEU A 71 -6.41 11.24 6.17
C LEU A 71 -6.26 11.64 7.65
N SER A 72 -6.82 10.84 8.56
CA SER A 72 -6.76 11.09 10.00
C SER A 72 -5.39 10.78 10.61
N VAL A 73 -4.74 9.71 10.13
CA VAL A 73 -3.53 9.13 10.74
C VAL A 73 -2.25 9.62 10.07
N GLY A 74 -2.22 9.63 8.74
CA GLY A 74 -1.04 9.86 7.93
C GLY A 74 0.00 8.73 8.03
N THR A 75 1.26 9.06 7.76
CA THR A 75 2.39 8.13 7.84
C THR A 75 3.35 8.56 8.96
N TYR A 76 3.77 7.63 9.81
CA TYR A 76 4.78 7.88 10.83
C TYR A 76 6.20 7.71 10.27
N CYS A 77 7.05 8.72 10.44
CA CYS A 77 8.47 8.66 10.14
C CYS A 77 9.27 8.35 11.41
N THR A 78 9.80 7.13 11.48
CA THR A 78 10.58 6.63 12.64
C THR A 78 11.90 7.37 12.83
N SER A 79 12.51 7.88 11.75
CA SER A 79 13.79 8.59 11.81
C SER A 79 13.68 9.97 12.46
N THR A 80 12.57 10.67 12.24
CA THR A 80 12.36 12.05 12.70
C THR A 80 11.33 12.16 13.83
N TYR A 81 10.66 11.05 14.19
CA TYR A 81 9.59 10.99 15.19
C TYR A 81 8.46 11.97 14.87
N ARG A 82 8.03 11.99 13.60
CA ARG A 82 7.00 12.91 13.09
C ARG A 82 6.00 12.20 12.20
N ARG A 83 4.81 12.78 12.07
CA ARG A 83 3.81 12.30 11.11
C ARG A 83 3.83 13.13 9.83
N ILE A 84 3.62 12.46 8.72
CA ILE A 84 3.41 13.02 7.39
C ILE A 84 1.91 12.96 7.10
N LEU A 85 1.29 14.12 6.92
CA LEU A 85 -0.15 14.26 6.67
C LEU A 85 -0.38 14.70 5.22
N PHE A 86 -1.53 14.29 4.67
CA PHE A 86 -1.93 14.57 3.30
C PHE A 86 -3.38 15.06 3.27
N THR A 87 -3.73 15.82 2.24
CA THR A 87 -5.13 16.18 1.97
C THR A 87 -5.80 15.13 1.08
N GLU A 88 -7.14 15.18 1.00
CA GLU A 88 -7.89 14.25 0.17
C GLU A 88 -7.58 14.44 -1.32
N GLU A 89 -7.37 15.68 -1.74
CA GLU A 89 -6.99 16.05 -3.11
C GLU A 89 -5.64 15.44 -3.48
N GLU A 90 -4.64 15.54 -2.59
CA GLU A 90 -3.31 14.98 -2.81
C GLU A 90 -3.37 13.46 -3.01
N ILE A 91 -4.17 12.76 -2.21
CA ILE A 91 -4.34 11.31 -2.32
C ILE A 91 -5.10 10.95 -3.59
N LYS A 92 -6.17 11.67 -3.94
CA LYS A 92 -6.94 11.39 -5.16
C LYS A 92 -6.12 11.63 -6.42
N GLU A 93 -5.32 12.69 -6.42
CA GLU A 93 -4.38 12.97 -7.50
C GLU A 93 -3.31 11.85 -7.59
N ALA A 94 -2.87 11.31 -6.44
CA ALA A 94 -2.02 10.12 -6.35
C ALA A 94 -2.56 8.93 -7.08
N MET A 95 -3.79 8.58 -6.78
CA MET A 95 -4.48 7.47 -7.44
C MET A 95 -4.66 7.72 -8.94
N PHE A 96 -5.00 8.95 -9.36
CA PHE A 96 -5.25 9.26 -10.77
C PHE A 96 -4.00 9.16 -11.65
N SER A 97 -2.83 9.50 -11.11
CA SER A 97 -1.58 9.48 -11.87
C SER A 97 -0.89 8.10 -11.94
N MET A 98 -1.45 7.07 -11.29
CA MET A 98 -0.85 5.75 -11.25
C MET A 98 -0.70 5.15 -12.66
N ARG A 99 0.44 4.48 -12.88
CA ARG A 99 0.64 3.70 -14.09
C ARG A 99 -0.17 2.41 -14.02
N ASN A 100 -0.95 2.15 -15.06
CA ASN A 100 -1.77 0.94 -15.18
C ASN A 100 -1.03 -0.24 -15.81
N GLU A 101 0.27 -0.12 -16.09
CA GLU A 101 1.06 -1.23 -16.62
C GLU A 101 2.55 -1.00 -16.43
N ILE A 102 3.27 -2.12 -16.29
CA ILE A 102 4.73 -2.17 -16.29
C ILE A 102 5.19 -3.35 -17.14
N THR A 103 6.36 -3.23 -17.75
CA THR A 103 7.05 -4.36 -18.37
C THR A 103 8.22 -4.75 -17.47
N VAL A 104 8.23 -6.00 -17.02
CA VAL A 104 9.29 -6.58 -16.20
C VAL A 104 10.14 -7.48 -17.10
N GLY A 105 11.46 -7.45 -16.94
CA GLY A 105 12.39 -8.21 -17.78
C GLY A 105 12.71 -7.53 -19.12
N GLN A 106 13.47 -8.22 -19.97
CA GLN A 106 13.96 -7.72 -21.25
C GLN A 106 13.93 -8.82 -22.31
N GLY A 107 13.94 -8.43 -23.59
CA GLY A 107 14.00 -9.38 -24.71
C GLY A 107 12.85 -10.39 -24.69
N GLN A 108 13.17 -11.66 -24.86
CA GLN A 108 12.19 -12.76 -24.89
C GLN A 108 11.57 -13.05 -23.50
N ASP A 109 12.23 -12.60 -22.43
CA ASP A 109 11.78 -12.80 -21.05
C ASP A 109 10.91 -11.65 -20.54
N ALA A 110 10.75 -10.58 -21.34
CA ALA A 110 9.89 -9.46 -20.98
C ALA A 110 8.44 -9.92 -20.78
N ARG A 111 7.83 -9.51 -19.66
CA ARG A 111 6.42 -9.77 -19.33
C ARG A 111 5.73 -8.46 -18.98
N LYS A 112 4.57 -8.24 -19.59
CA LYS A 112 3.71 -7.09 -19.32
C LYS A 112 2.76 -7.39 -18.16
N TRP A 113 2.93 -6.69 -17.05
CA TRP A 113 2.04 -6.77 -15.90
C TRP A 113 1.06 -5.60 -15.94
N SER A 114 -0.21 -5.89 -15.69
CA SER A 114 -1.29 -4.90 -15.65
C SER A 114 -2.30 -5.29 -14.57
N PRO A 115 -3.13 -4.35 -14.09
CA PRO A 115 -4.25 -4.61 -13.22
C PRO A 115 -5.14 -5.73 -13.75
N ARG A 116 -5.71 -6.47 -12.80
CA ARG A 116 -6.74 -7.48 -13.02
C ARG A 116 -8.00 -7.01 -12.30
N LYS A 117 -9.16 -7.26 -12.89
CA LYS A 117 -10.45 -7.06 -12.21
C LYS A 117 -10.81 -8.28 -11.36
N VAL A 118 -11.84 -8.14 -10.54
CA VAL A 118 -12.50 -9.28 -9.90
C VAL A 118 -12.93 -10.26 -11.01
N GLU A 119 -12.69 -11.55 -10.79
CA GLU A 119 -12.97 -12.64 -11.75
C GLU A 119 -12.24 -12.57 -13.09
N ASP A 120 -11.22 -11.72 -13.23
CA ASP A 120 -10.44 -11.62 -14.48
C ASP A 120 -9.72 -12.95 -14.79
N THR A 121 -9.95 -13.46 -16.00
CA THR A 121 -9.36 -14.70 -16.50
C THR A 121 -7.87 -14.58 -16.85
N LYS A 122 -7.36 -13.34 -16.97
CA LYS A 122 -5.93 -13.09 -17.13
C LYS A 122 -5.18 -13.69 -15.94
N ARG A 123 -4.09 -14.40 -16.20
CA ARG A 123 -3.23 -14.94 -15.12
C ARG A 123 -2.50 -13.80 -14.39
N PRO A 124 -2.31 -13.89 -13.07
CA PRO A 124 -1.50 -12.91 -12.34
C PRO A 124 -0.05 -12.92 -12.83
N GLY A 125 0.65 -11.80 -12.63
CA GLY A 125 2.10 -11.80 -12.71
C GLY A 125 2.67 -12.68 -11.59
N CYS A 126 3.53 -13.63 -11.94
CA CYS A 126 4.18 -14.48 -10.96
C CYS A 126 5.61 -14.00 -10.73
N LEU A 127 5.92 -13.62 -9.49
CA LEU A 127 7.28 -13.38 -9.03
C LEU A 127 7.68 -14.54 -8.12
N PHE A 128 8.36 -15.53 -8.69
CA PHE A 128 8.87 -16.68 -7.95
C PHE A 128 10.35 -16.45 -7.68
N THR A 129 10.69 -16.22 -6.43
CA THR A 129 12.06 -16.04 -5.95
C THR A 129 12.14 -16.58 -4.53
N PRO A 130 13.34 -16.85 -3.99
CA PRO A 130 13.53 -17.18 -2.58
C PRO A 130 13.37 -15.91 -1.71
N VAL A 131 12.17 -15.29 -1.71
CA VAL A 131 11.88 -13.99 -1.11
C VAL A 131 12.35 -13.93 0.35
N GLY A 132 13.41 -13.15 0.60
CA GLY A 132 13.96 -12.92 1.94
C GLY A 132 14.65 -14.13 2.58
N LEU A 133 14.86 -15.22 1.84
CA LEU A 133 15.55 -16.41 2.34
C LEU A 133 17.05 -16.12 2.51
N ARG A 134 17.60 -16.51 3.66
CA ARG A 134 19.05 -16.55 3.86
C ARG A 134 19.57 -17.90 3.37
N CYS A 135 20.55 -17.89 2.49
CA CYS A 135 21.24 -19.09 2.05
C CYS A 135 22.76 -18.92 2.16
N SER A 136 23.48 -20.03 2.17
CA SER A 136 24.93 -20.02 1.98
C SER A 136 25.26 -19.47 0.59
N GLU A 137 26.32 -18.68 0.49
CA GLU A 137 26.69 -17.98 -0.76
C GLU A 137 26.89 -18.93 -1.94
N ASP A 138 27.46 -20.11 -1.68
CA ASP A 138 27.68 -21.18 -2.66
C ASP A 138 26.37 -21.78 -3.22
N LEU A 139 25.26 -21.60 -2.51
CA LEU A 139 23.94 -22.07 -2.91
C LEU A 139 23.06 -20.99 -3.54
N PHE A 140 23.50 -19.73 -3.56
CA PHE A 140 22.66 -18.61 -4.04
C PHE A 140 22.17 -18.84 -5.48
N ILE A 141 23.09 -19.11 -6.42
CA ILE A 141 22.74 -19.31 -7.83
C ILE A 141 21.82 -20.54 -8.02
N PRO A 142 22.16 -21.75 -7.48
CA PRO A 142 21.27 -22.90 -7.59
C PRO A 142 19.85 -22.67 -7.07
N ILE A 143 19.69 -21.90 -5.99
CA ILE A 143 18.38 -21.58 -5.41
C ILE A 143 17.60 -20.64 -6.33
N GLU A 144 18.22 -19.59 -6.85
CA GLU A 144 17.56 -18.65 -7.77
C GLU A 144 17.14 -19.34 -9.08
N MET A 145 17.98 -20.23 -9.61
CA MET A 145 17.68 -21.00 -10.84
C MET A 145 16.55 -22.03 -10.69
N ALA A 146 16.12 -22.36 -9.47
CA ALA A 146 15.09 -23.35 -9.24
C ALA A 146 13.65 -22.83 -9.48
N TYR A 147 13.49 -21.52 -9.71
CA TYR A 147 12.22 -20.83 -9.96
C TYR A 147 12.07 -20.43 -11.43
#